data_AF-A0AAP0RAR7-F1
#
_entry.id   AF-A0AAP0RAR7-F1
#
_cell.length_a   1.000
_cell.length_b   1.000
_cell.length_c   1.000
_cell.angle_alpha   90.00
_cell.angle_beta   90.00
_cell.angle_gamma   90.00
#
_symmetry.space_group_name_H-M   'P 1'
#
loop_
_entity.id
_entity.type
_entity.pdbx_description
1 polymer ?
#
loop_
_entity_poly.entity_id
_entity_poly.type
_entity_poly.pdbx_seq_one_letter_code
_entity_poly.pdbx_strand_id
1 'polypeptide(L)'
;MFDAMVDATYYSIEALNFSGVLIVVTESGWPWFGGANEPDATVGNAETFNNNLIRRVLNDSGPPSQPTMPINTYIYELFNEDKRPGPVSEGNWGVFSTNGTAVYPLSLSTSDRITGNSSGVFCVAIEGADSDKLQAGLNWACGQGQANCSAIQTGQPCYLPDTIQNHASYAYNNYYQKMHSVGGTCDFDGTATTTTVDPSYGSCVFAGSSNSSTSLGIPTPSAFGPVSPFGGSSSIQVPEIRVLISAIFLALVSL
;
A
#
# COMPACT_ATOMS: atom_id res chain seq x y z
N MET A 1 -11.19 12.29 -9.39
CA MET A 1 -11.88 12.78 -8.18
C MET A 1 -11.03 13.81 -7.44
N PHE A 2 -9.77 13.51 -7.14
CA PHE A 2 -8.84 14.44 -6.46
C PHE A 2 -8.84 15.87 -7.04
N ASP A 3 -8.48 16.05 -8.32
CA ASP A 3 -8.45 17.37 -8.97
C ASP A 3 -9.79 18.11 -8.89
N ALA A 4 -10.91 17.38 -9.05
CA ALA A 4 -12.24 17.97 -9.01
C ALA A 4 -12.61 18.52 -7.62
N MET A 5 -12.15 17.88 -6.54
CA MET A 5 -12.34 18.37 -5.17
C MET A 5 -11.51 19.63 -4.89
N VAL A 6 -10.28 19.67 -5.40
CA VAL A 6 -9.41 20.85 -5.28
C VAL A 6 -9.98 22.01 -6.10
N ASP A 7 -10.42 21.76 -7.33
CA ASP A 7 -11.12 22.73 -8.17
C ASP A 7 -12.39 23.27 -7.49
N ALA A 8 -13.22 22.40 -6.92
CA ALA A 8 -14.43 22.83 -6.20
C ALA A 8 -14.10 23.79 -5.05
N THR A 9 -12.97 23.59 -4.37
CA THR A 9 -12.49 24.49 -3.32
C THR A 9 -12.06 25.83 -3.88
N TYR A 10 -11.28 25.86 -4.97
CA TYR A 10 -10.89 27.10 -5.64
C TYR A 10 -12.10 27.89 -6.12
N TYR A 11 -13.06 27.24 -6.79
CA TYR A 11 -14.29 27.91 -7.24
C TYR A 11 -15.13 28.45 -6.08
N SER A 12 -15.15 27.78 -4.93
CA SER A 12 -15.85 28.27 -3.75
C SER A 12 -15.21 29.55 -3.17
N ILE A 13 -13.87 29.62 -3.18
CA ILE A 13 -13.11 30.80 -2.76
C ILE A 13 -13.33 31.97 -3.73
N GLU A 14 -13.29 31.69 -5.03
CA GLU A 14 -13.55 32.68 -6.08
C GLU A 14 -14.97 33.24 -5.99
N ALA A 15 -15.97 32.39 -5.74
CA ALA A 15 -17.36 32.82 -5.55
C ALA A 15 -17.56 33.79 -4.38
N LEU A 16 -16.65 33.76 -3.39
CA LEU A 16 -16.60 34.69 -2.27
C LEU A 16 -15.71 35.93 -2.54
N ASN A 17 -15.25 36.10 -3.79
CA ASN A 17 -14.35 37.17 -4.25
C ASN A 17 -12.98 37.19 -3.55
N PHE A 18 -12.49 36.04 -3.09
CA PHE A 18 -11.11 35.90 -2.63
C PHE A 18 -10.22 35.39 -3.76
N SER A 19 -8.96 35.84 -3.78
CA SER A 19 -7.95 35.40 -4.74
C SER A 19 -6.59 35.25 -4.05
N GLY A 20 -5.69 34.48 -4.68
CA GLY A 20 -4.33 34.27 -4.16
C GLY A 20 -4.24 33.36 -2.92
N VAL A 21 -5.33 32.70 -2.53
CA VAL A 21 -5.34 31.71 -1.45
C VAL A 21 -4.83 30.38 -1.99
N LEU A 22 -3.71 29.90 -1.45
CA LEU A 22 -3.16 28.59 -1.78
C LEU A 22 -3.91 27.48 -1.03
N ILE A 23 -4.28 26.42 -1.74
CA ILE A 23 -4.88 25.22 -1.14
C ILE A 23 -3.81 24.18 -0.80
N VAL A 24 -3.91 23.63 0.40
CA VAL A 24 -3.15 22.46 0.86
C VAL A 24 -4.15 21.37 1.22
N VAL A 25 -3.96 20.17 0.68
CA VAL A 25 -4.77 18.99 1.03
C VAL A 25 -4.14 18.36 2.27
N THR A 26 -4.78 18.50 3.42
CA THR A 26 -4.25 18.01 4.70
C THR A 26 -4.45 16.52 4.91
N GLU A 27 -5.41 15.90 4.22
CA GLU A 27 -5.75 14.49 4.38
C GLU A 27 -6.23 13.92 3.04
N SER A 28 -5.55 12.89 2.55
CA SER A 28 -6.04 12.08 1.44
C SER A 28 -5.42 10.69 1.51
N GLY A 29 -6.23 9.66 1.33
CA GLY A 29 -5.77 8.28 1.40
C GLY A 29 -6.88 7.31 1.10
N TRP A 30 -6.63 6.04 1.40
CA TRP A 30 -7.59 4.96 1.21
C TRP A 30 -7.28 3.83 2.20
N PRO A 31 -8.29 3.26 2.89
CA PRO A 31 -8.07 2.21 3.88
C PRO A 31 -7.69 0.88 3.20
N TRP A 32 -6.73 0.16 3.78
CA TRP A 32 -6.20 -1.08 3.21
C TRP A 32 -6.96 -2.33 3.67
N PHE A 33 -7.78 -2.21 4.70
CA PHE A 33 -8.63 -3.28 5.21
C PHE A 33 -9.95 -2.73 5.71
N GLY A 34 -11.05 -3.45 5.47
CA GLY A 34 -12.38 -3.08 5.93
C GLY A 34 -13.23 -4.29 6.25
N GLY A 35 -14.42 -4.04 6.78
CA GLY A 35 -15.36 -5.08 7.18
C GLY A 35 -16.08 -5.70 5.98
N ALA A 36 -16.97 -6.67 6.23
CA ALA A 36 -17.72 -7.36 5.18
C ALA A 36 -18.56 -6.43 4.27
N ASN A 37 -18.92 -5.24 4.77
CA ASN A 37 -19.68 -4.23 4.04
C ASN A 37 -18.78 -3.16 3.37
N GLU A 38 -17.45 -3.31 3.43
CA GLU A 38 -16.46 -2.36 2.92
C GLU A 38 -15.51 -3.05 1.92
N PRO A 39 -16.03 -3.67 0.84
CA PRO A 39 -15.25 -4.54 -0.03
C PRO A 39 -14.13 -3.82 -0.80
N ASP A 40 -14.22 -2.50 -0.92
CA ASP A 40 -13.23 -1.69 -1.63
C ASP A 40 -12.04 -1.27 -0.75
N ALA A 41 -12.11 -1.50 0.57
CA ALA A 41 -11.01 -1.29 1.51
C ALA A 41 -10.05 -2.48 1.46
N THR A 42 -9.18 -2.48 0.45
CA THR A 42 -8.22 -3.56 0.18
C THR A 42 -6.81 -3.00 0.03
N VAL A 43 -5.80 -3.82 0.32
CA VAL A 43 -4.38 -3.47 0.14
C VAL A 43 -4.10 -2.98 -1.27
N GLY A 44 -4.61 -3.69 -2.29
CA GLY A 44 -4.40 -3.34 -3.70
C GLY A 44 -5.02 -1.99 -4.08
N ASN A 45 -6.21 -1.66 -3.57
CA ASN A 45 -6.83 -0.35 -3.81
C ASN A 45 -6.08 0.77 -3.07
N ALA A 46 -5.69 0.53 -1.82
CA ALA A 46 -4.95 1.50 -1.01
C ALA A 46 -3.57 1.83 -1.61
N GLU A 47 -2.84 0.80 -2.05
CA GLU A 47 -1.57 0.95 -2.75
C GLU A 47 -1.76 1.73 -4.05
N THR A 48 -2.76 1.36 -4.86
CA THR A 48 -3.04 2.00 -6.15
C THR A 48 -3.41 3.47 -5.98
N PHE A 49 -4.29 3.77 -5.02
CA PHE A 49 -4.73 5.14 -4.76
C PHE A 49 -3.55 6.03 -4.34
N ASN A 50 -2.80 5.60 -3.32
CA ASN A 50 -1.72 6.41 -2.77
C ASN A 50 -0.56 6.60 -3.75
N ASN A 51 -0.13 5.55 -4.47
CA ASN A 51 0.93 5.71 -5.49
C ASN A 51 0.49 6.60 -6.66
N ASN A 52 -0.78 6.53 -7.07
CA ASN A 52 -1.31 7.41 -8.12
C ASN A 52 -1.46 8.86 -7.64
N LEU A 53 -1.82 9.06 -6.38
CA LEU A 53 -1.86 10.39 -5.75
C LEU A 53 -0.47 11.00 -5.70
N ILE A 54 0.53 10.25 -5.22
CA ILE A 54 1.92 10.72 -5.19
C ILE A 54 2.40 11.08 -6.60
N ARG A 55 2.19 10.21 -7.58
CA ARG A 55 2.54 10.49 -8.99
C ARG A 55 1.81 11.73 -9.53
N ARG A 56 0.55 11.94 -9.15
CA ARG A 56 -0.22 13.13 -9.56
C ARG A 56 0.36 14.41 -8.97
N VAL A 57 0.83 14.39 -7.72
CA VAL A 57 1.42 15.53 -7.03
C VAL A 57 2.84 15.80 -7.51
N LEU A 58 3.66 14.76 -7.71
CA LEU A 58 5.05 14.87 -8.19
C LEU A 58 5.18 15.37 -9.63
N ASN A 59 4.09 15.34 -10.41
CA ASN A 59 4.05 16.00 -11.73
C ASN A 59 4.11 17.54 -11.63
N ASP A 60 4.10 18.10 -10.41
CA ASP A 60 4.29 19.52 -10.09
C ASP A 60 3.33 20.46 -10.86
N SER A 61 2.13 19.94 -11.14
CA SER A 61 1.05 20.68 -11.80
C SER A 61 -0.17 20.78 -10.90
N GLY A 62 -0.92 21.87 -11.06
CA GLY A 62 -2.15 22.08 -10.33
C GLY A 62 -3.37 21.42 -10.95
N PRO A 63 -4.56 21.60 -10.37
CA PRO A 63 -5.79 21.08 -10.93
C PRO A 63 -6.20 21.90 -12.18
N PRO A 64 -7.16 21.45 -12.99
CA PRO A 64 -7.56 22.13 -14.22
C PRO A 64 -7.86 23.63 -14.08
N SER A 65 -8.43 24.09 -12.95
CA SER A 65 -8.69 25.53 -12.72
C SER A 65 -7.44 26.34 -12.40
N GLN A 66 -6.37 25.70 -11.89
CA GLN A 66 -5.13 26.33 -11.44
C GLN A 66 -3.90 25.54 -11.93
N PRO A 67 -3.68 25.35 -13.25
CA PRO A 67 -2.77 24.34 -13.80
C PRO A 67 -1.29 24.55 -13.43
N THR A 68 -0.90 25.79 -13.10
CA THR A 68 0.47 26.17 -12.74
C THR A 68 0.74 26.19 -11.24
N MET A 69 -0.24 25.81 -10.41
CA MET A 69 -0.12 25.85 -8.95
C MET A 69 -0.06 24.44 -8.37
N PRO A 70 1.12 23.95 -7.95
CA PRO A 70 1.27 22.62 -7.36
C PRO A 70 0.37 22.42 -6.12
N ILE A 71 -0.10 21.18 -5.93
CA ILE A 71 -1.01 20.83 -4.84
C ILE A 71 -0.22 20.11 -3.74
N ASN A 72 0.15 20.85 -2.69
CA ASN A 72 0.74 20.25 -1.49
C ASN A 72 -0.28 19.33 -0.83
N THR A 73 0.11 18.07 -0.62
CA THR A 73 -0.81 17.03 -0.16
C THR A 73 -0.15 16.16 0.92
N TYR A 74 -0.87 15.93 2.00
CA TYR A 74 -0.49 15.01 3.07
C TYR A 74 -1.29 13.71 2.96
N ILE A 75 -0.58 12.59 2.98
CA ILE A 75 -1.20 11.26 2.93
C ILE A 75 -1.80 10.94 4.30
N TYR A 76 -3.08 10.58 4.31
CA TYR A 76 -3.78 10.09 5.48
C TYR A 76 -3.79 8.55 5.44
N GLU A 77 -3.08 7.84 6.33
CA GLU A 77 -2.22 8.34 7.42
C GLU A 77 -0.98 7.47 7.60
N LEU A 78 -0.11 7.83 8.56
CA LEU A 78 1.16 7.11 8.73
C LEU A 78 0.98 5.72 9.37
N PHE A 79 0.19 5.62 10.45
CA PHE A 79 0.04 4.38 11.21
C PHE A 79 -1.43 3.98 11.32
N ASN A 80 -1.68 2.67 11.40
CA ASN A 80 -3.00 2.16 11.76
C ASN A 80 -3.40 2.62 13.17
N GLU A 81 -4.62 3.15 13.31
CA GLU A 81 -5.21 3.57 14.58
C GLU A 81 -6.22 2.52 15.09
N ASP A 82 -5.73 1.43 15.69
CA ASP A 82 -6.53 0.28 16.14
C ASP A 82 -7.69 0.60 17.11
N LYS A 83 -7.65 1.77 17.77
CA LYS A 83 -8.66 2.24 18.72
C LYS A 83 -9.64 3.27 18.14
N ARG A 84 -9.59 3.52 16.82
CA ARG A 84 -10.49 4.48 16.18
C ARG A 84 -11.93 3.95 16.20
N PRO A 85 -12.91 4.72 16.68
CA PRO A 85 -14.29 4.29 16.68
C PRO A 85 -14.86 4.37 15.25
N GLY A 86 -15.67 3.38 14.86
CA GLY A 86 -16.37 3.40 13.58
C GLY A 86 -16.34 2.05 12.85
N PRO A 87 -16.55 2.07 11.52
CA PRO A 87 -16.33 0.91 10.66
C PRO A 87 -14.93 0.31 10.81
N VAL A 88 -14.74 -0.93 10.37
CA VAL A 88 -13.45 -1.62 10.48
C VAL A 88 -12.37 -0.85 9.71
N SER A 89 -12.71 -0.21 8.61
CA SER A 89 -11.77 0.61 7.83
C SER A 89 -11.15 1.76 8.60
N GLU A 90 -11.83 2.32 9.60
CA GLU A 90 -11.36 3.48 10.37
C GLU A 90 -10.03 3.20 11.07
N GLY A 91 -9.79 1.97 11.52
CA GLY A 91 -8.50 1.60 12.14
C GLY A 91 -7.39 1.24 11.15
N ASN A 92 -7.66 1.25 9.83
CA ASN A 92 -6.82 0.63 8.81
C ASN A 92 -6.50 1.57 7.63
N TRP A 93 -6.23 2.84 7.92
CA TRP A 93 -5.77 3.84 6.93
C TRP A 93 -4.25 3.97 6.83
N GLY A 94 -3.53 3.40 7.79
CA GLY A 94 -2.08 3.54 7.92
C GLY A 94 -1.32 2.94 6.75
N VAL A 95 -0.33 3.67 6.24
CA VAL A 95 0.67 3.12 5.32
C VAL A 95 1.64 2.17 6.04
N PHE A 96 1.77 2.32 7.38
CA PHE A 96 2.45 1.40 8.28
C PHE A 96 1.50 0.84 9.34
N SER A 97 1.79 -0.38 9.78
CA SER A 97 1.23 -0.96 10.99
C SER A 97 1.88 -0.35 12.23
N THR A 98 1.24 -0.51 13.39
CA THR A 98 1.75 -0.01 14.69
C THR A 98 3.10 -0.58 15.10
N ASN A 99 3.48 -1.74 14.55
CA ASN A 99 4.80 -2.36 14.74
C ASN A 99 5.89 -1.80 13.79
N GLY A 100 5.59 -0.78 12.99
CA GLY A 100 6.50 -0.16 12.03
C GLY A 100 6.63 -0.88 10.68
N THR A 101 5.93 -2.01 10.49
CA THR A 101 5.92 -2.73 9.20
C THR A 101 5.04 -1.98 8.21
N ALA A 102 5.49 -1.78 6.97
CA ALA A 102 4.61 -1.18 5.98
C ALA A 102 3.51 -2.15 5.54
N VAL A 103 2.34 -1.60 5.30
CA VAL A 103 1.21 -2.37 4.76
C VAL A 103 1.40 -2.64 3.27
N TYR A 104 1.87 -1.64 2.52
CA TYR A 104 2.14 -1.72 1.09
C TYR A 104 3.28 -0.75 0.71
N PRO A 105 3.92 -0.96 -0.45
CA PRO A 105 4.97 -0.06 -0.91
C PRO A 105 4.43 1.28 -1.44
N LEU A 106 5.10 2.38 -1.08
CA LEU A 106 4.89 3.71 -1.68
C LEU A 106 6.07 4.10 -2.56
N SER A 107 5.82 5.02 -3.50
CA SER A 107 6.85 5.57 -4.38
C SER A 107 6.91 7.09 -4.29
N LEU A 108 7.79 7.66 -3.45
CA LEU A 108 7.86 9.12 -3.18
C LEU A 108 8.79 9.90 -4.11
N SER A 109 9.54 9.23 -4.98
CA SER A 109 10.35 9.86 -6.03
C SER A 109 10.43 8.95 -7.26
N THR A 110 10.82 9.51 -8.40
CA THR A 110 11.11 8.74 -9.62
C THR A 110 12.31 7.79 -9.45
N SER A 111 13.07 7.89 -8.36
CA SER A 111 14.13 6.94 -7.96
C SER A 111 13.96 6.38 -6.53
N ASP A 112 13.30 7.09 -5.61
CA ASP A 112 13.11 6.61 -4.24
C ASP A 112 11.69 6.09 -4.05
N ARG A 113 11.58 4.76 -4.05
CA ARG A 113 10.37 4.13 -3.58
C ARG A 113 10.43 4.10 -2.04
N ILE A 114 9.53 4.79 -1.32
CA ILE A 114 9.31 4.53 0.13
C ILE A 114 8.48 3.27 0.23
N THR A 115 9.18 2.23 -0.05
CA THR A 115 8.65 0.95 -0.40
C THR A 115 9.01 0.23 0.89
N GLY A 116 8.03 0.09 1.79
CA GLY A 116 8.21 -0.95 2.81
C GLY A 116 8.23 -2.36 2.21
N ASN A 117 8.22 -2.42 0.87
CA ASN A 117 8.72 -3.51 0.07
C ASN A 117 9.52 -3.00 -1.15
N SER A 118 10.66 -2.32 -0.93
CA SER A 118 11.70 -2.30 -1.95
C SER A 118 12.14 -3.74 -2.16
N SER A 119 12.78 -4.00 -3.29
CA SER A 119 13.75 -5.07 -3.46
C SER A 119 14.89 -4.97 -2.42
N GLY A 120 14.54 -5.01 -1.13
CA GLY A 120 15.23 -4.31 -0.05
C GLY A 120 14.50 -4.29 1.29
N VAL A 121 13.43 -5.07 1.51
CA VAL A 121 12.99 -5.46 2.87
C VAL A 121 12.94 -6.98 2.94
N PHE A 122 13.87 -7.55 3.68
CA PHE A 122 14.02 -8.99 3.87
C PHE A 122 13.49 -9.38 5.24
N CYS A 123 12.99 -10.60 5.38
CA CYS A 123 12.62 -11.18 6.67
C CYS A 123 13.73 -12.12 7.13
N VAL A 124 14.42 -11.79 8.23
CA VAL A 124 15.56 -12.56 8.74
C VAL A 124 15.34 -13.01 10.18
N ALA A 125 16.00 -14.08 10.59
CA ALA A 125 15.97 -14.54 11.97
C ALA A 125 16.78 -13.62 12.89
N ILE A 126 16.29 -13.38 14.09
CA ILE A 126 16.96 -12.56 15.11
C ILE A 126 18.16 -13.32 15.69
N GLU A 127 19.30 -12.64 15.85
CA GLU A 127 20.47 -13.20 16.55
C GLU A 127 20.15 -13.50 18.01
N GLY A 128 20.43 -14.72 18.46
CA GLY A 128 20.15 -15.16 19.82
C GLY A 128 18.69 -15.46 20.12
N ALA A 129 17.83 -15.58 19.09
CA ALA A 129 16.48 -16.11 19.25
C ALA A 129 16.51 -17.52 19.87
N ASP A 130 15.45 -17.85 20.61
CA ASP A 130 15.28 -19.17 21.22
C ASP A 130 15.37 -20.28 20.16
N SER A 131 16.30 -21.23 20.33
CA SER A 131 16.63 -22.23 19.33
C SER A 131 15.46 -23.16 19.02
N ASP A 132 14.62 -23.46 20.02
CA ASP A 132 13.49 -24.37 19.86
C ASP A 132 12.38 -23.68 19.06
N LYS A 133 12.10 -22.41 19.38
CA LYS A 133 11.17 -21.59 18.61
C LYS A 133 11.65 -21.35 17.18
N LEU A 134 12.95 -21.11 17.01
CA LEU A 134 13.54 -20.86 15.70
C LEU A 134 13.47 -22.11 14.81
N GLN A 135 13.74 -23.30 15.38
CA GLN A 135 13.58 -24.56 14.67
C GLN A 135 12.11 -24.84 14.31
N ALA A 136 11.18 -24.55 15.23
CA ALA A 136 9.75 -24.69 14.99
C ALA A 136 9.28 -23.77 13.84
N GLY A 137 9.72 -22.51 13.86
CA GLY A 137 9.41 -21.55 12.79
C GLY A 137 10.01 -21.97 11.45
N LEU A 138 11.27 -22.43 11.40
CA LEU A 138 11.89 -22.97 10.19
C LEU A 138 11.08 -24.15 9.61
N ASN A 139 10.72 -25.11 10.47
CA ASN A 139 9.91 -26.26 10.07
C ASN A 139 8.53 -25.84 9.53
N TRP A 140 7.91 -24.84 10.16
CA TRP A 140 6.64 -24.29 9.71
C TRP A 140 6.78 -23.59 8.34
N ALA A 141 7.79 -22.74 8.18
CA ALA A 141 8.03 -22.00 6.94
C ALA A 141 8.18 -22.94 5.73
N CYS A 142 9.03 -23.97 5.86
CA CYS A 142 9.24 -24.95 4.81
C CYS A 142 8.07 -25.93 4.61
N GLY A 143 7.27 -26.15 5.65
CA GLY A 143 6.10 -27.02 5.62
C GLY A 143 4.82 -26.26 5.26
N GLN A 144 4.10 -25.80 6.28
CA GLN A 144 2.80 -25.16 6.14
C GLN A 144 2.87 -23.80 5.45
N GLY A 145 3.95 -23.03 5.68
CA GLY A 145 4.19 -21.74 5.04
C GLY A 145 4.51 -21.86 3.54
N GLN A 146 4.85 -23.07 3.06
CA GLN A 146 5.19 -23.34 1.66
C GLN A 146 6.32 -22.44 1.12
N ALA A 147 7.30 -22.10 1.96
CA ALA A 147 8.55 -21.49 1.54
C ALA A 147 9.38 -22.49 0.72
N ASN A 148 10.12 -22.00 -0.28
CA ASN A 148 11.06 -22.80 -1.04
C ASN A 148 12.37 -22.97 -0.26
N CYS A 149 12.47 -24.08 0.47
CA CYS A 149 13.65 -24.43 1.28
C CYS A 149 14.64 -25.35 0.55
N SER A 150 14.62 -25.38 -0.79
CA SER A 150 15.56 -26.21 -1.56
C SER A 150 16.99 -25.67 -1.48
N ALA A 151 17.18 -24.34 -1.46
CA ALA A 151 18.51 -23.73 -1.46
C ALA A 151 19.28 -23.90 -0.13
N ILE A 152 18.61 -24.29 0.95
CA ILE A 152 19.20 -24.53 2.28
C ILE A 152 19.47 -26.02 2.55
N GLN A 153 19.29 -26.91 1.55
CA GLN A 153 19.61 -28.34 1.71
C GLN A 153 21.12 -28.59 1.57
N THR A 154 21.61 -29.71 2.08
CA THR A 154 23.04 -30.05 2.02
C THR A 154 23.59 -29.95 0.59
N GLY A 155 24.68 -29.20 0.43
CA GLY A 155 25.34 -28.97 -0.87
C GLY A 155 24.71 -27.86 -1.73
N GLN A 156 23.70 -27.15 -1.23
CA GLN A 156 23.05 -26.04 -1.94
C GLN A 156 23.66 -24.68 -1.56
N PRO A 157 23.43 -23.63 -2.38
CA PRO A 157 24.12 -22.33 -2.22
C PRO A 157 23.91 -21.65 -0.87
N CYS A 158 22.77 -21.87 -0.21
CA CYS A 158 22.41 -21.26 1.08
C CYS A 158 22.54 -22.21 2.27
N TYR A 159 23.24 -23.34 2.11
CA TYR A 159 23.44 -24.28 3.21
C TYR A 159 24.43 -23.76 4.26
N LEU A 160 25.52 -23.12 3.83
CA LEU A 160 26.55 -22.62 4.74
C LEU A 160 26.30 -21.15 5.06
N PRO A 161 26.53 -20.67 6.30
CA PRO A 161 26.92 -21.46 7.47
C PRO A 161 25.79 -22.37 7.96
N ASP A 162 26.13 -23.61 8.31
CA ASP A 162 25.20 -24.66 8.75
C ASP A 162 24.70 -24.39 10.18
N THR A 163 23.80 -23.42 10.29
CA THR A 163 23.15 -23.02 11.53
C THR A 163 21.66 -22.84 11.29
N ILE A 164 20.86 -23.14 12.31
CA ILE A 164 19.40 -22.99 12.26
C ILE A 164 19.03 -21.54 11.92
N GLN A 165 19.78 -20.56 12.42
CA GLN A 165 19.53 -19.15 12.15
C GLN A 165 19.66 -18.76 10.67
N ASN A 166 20.68 -19.25 9.97
CA ASN A 166 20.84 -18.93 8.55
C ASN A 166 19.77 -19.62 7.70
N HIS A 167 19.50 -20.89 8.00
CA HIS A 167 18.45 -21.62 7.31
C HIS A 167 17.07 -21.01 7.55
N ALA A 168 16.78 -20.62 8.79
CA ALA A 168 15.56 -19.91 9.17
C ALA A 168 15.45 -18.57 8.46
N SER A 169 16.52 -17.76 8.44
CA SER A 169 16.52 -16.47 7.74
C SER A 169 16.16 -16.62 6.26
N TYR A 170 16.74 -17.60 5.58
CA TYR A 170 16.41 -17.85 4.18
C TYR A 170 14.96 -18.30 3.99
N ALA A 171 14.47 -19.25 4.80
CA ALA A 171 13.11 -19.76 4.73
C ALA A 171 12.07 -18.68 5.05
N TYR A 172 12.32 -17.87 6.09
CA TYR A 172 11.47 -16.76 6.52
C TYR A 172 11.36 -15.71 5.43
N ASN A 173 12.49 -15.32 4.83
CA ASN A 173 12.47 -14.39 3.71
C ASN A 173 11.70 -14.96 2.53
N ASN A 174 11.93 -16.22 2.16
CA ASN A 174 11.23 -16.82 1.03
C ASN A 174 9.69 -16.86 1.24
N TYR A 175 9.25 -17.25 2.44
CA TYR A 175 7.84 -17.16 2.85
C TYR A 175 7.31 -15.72 2.74
N TYR A 176 8.02 -14.78 3.38
CA TYR A 176 7.61 -13.38 3.45
C TYR A 176 7.47 -12.79 2.05
N GLN A 177 8.46 -12.98 1.18
CA GLN A 177 8.42 -12.52 -0.22
C GLN A 177 7.26 -13.12 -1.01
N LYS A 178 6.83 -14.35 -0.69
CA LYS A 178 5.70 -15.00 -1.37
C LYS A 178 4.34 -14.55 -0.83
N MET A 179 4.23 -14.30 0.47
CA MET A 179 2.95 -14.17 1.16
C MET A 179 2.62 -12.75 1.63
N HIS A 180 3.58 -11.81 1.65
CA HIS A 180 3.34 -10.45 2.16
C HIS A 180 2.25 -9.70 1.41
N SER A 181 2.12 -9.91 0.10
CA SER A 181 1.07 -9.29 -0.73
C SER A 181 -0.35 -9.77 -0.41
N VAL A 182 -0.49 -10.89 0.32
CA VAL A 182 -1.77 -11.46 0.76
C VAL A 182 -1.91 -11.46 2.29
N GLY A 183 -1.14 -10.62 2.99
CA GLY A 183 -1.22 -10.45 4.44
C GLY A 183 -0.30 -11.35 5.28
N GLY A 184 0.63 -12.06 4.65
CA GLY A 184 1.70 -12.79 5.37
C GLY A 184 2.67 -11.82 6.05
N THR A 185 3.00 -12.06 7.31
CA THR A 185 3.89 -11.19 8.09
C THR A 185 5.27 -11.79 8.25
N CYS A 186 6.25 -10.95 8.59
CA CYS A 186 7.56 -11.40 9.07
C CYS A 186 7.51 -11.66 10.59
N ASP A 187 6.54 -12.48 11.03
CA ASP A 187 6.42 -12.87 12.43
C ASP A 187 6.38 -14.40 12.54
N PHE A 188 7.41 -14.94 13.19
CA PHE A 188 7.58 -16.37 13.44
C PHE A 188 7.73 -16.59 14.95
N ASP A 189 6.68 -16.22 15.70
CA ASP A 189 6.63 -16.27 17.16
C ASP A 189 7.76 -15.43 17.82
N GLY A 190 8.02 -14.25 17.25
CA GLY A 190 9.05 -13.33 17.72
C GLY A 190 10.49 -13.74 17.39
N THR A 191 10.71 -14.76 16.54
CA THR A 191 12.07 -15.19 16.14
C THR A 191 12.60 -14.49 14.88
N ALA A 192 11.79 -13.62 14.26
CA ALA A 192 12.10 -12.97 13.00
C ALA A 192 11.92 -11.44 13.08
N THR A 193 12.67 -10.74 12.24
CA THR A 193 12.56 -9.29 12.07
C THR A 193 12.74 -8.93 10.60
N THR A 194 12.13 -7.81 10.19
CA THR A 194 12.41 -7.22 8.89
C THR A 194 13.75 -6.47 8.92
N THR A 195 14.47 -6.47 7.80
CA THR A 195 15.72 -5.72 7.60
C THR A 195 15.78 -5.15 6.20
N THR A 196 16.38 -3.97 6.04
CA THR A 196 16.64 -3.40 4.72
C THR A 196 18.00 -3.78 4.13
N VAL A 197 18.82 -4.49 4.90
CA VAL A 197 20.13 -4.97 4.47
C VAL A 197 19.95 -6.29 3.75
N ASP A 198 20.45 -6.39 2.51
CA ASP A 198 20.43 -7.63 1.74
C ASP A 198 21.27 -8.71 2.45
N PRO A 199 20.64 -9.78 2.96
CA PRO A 199 21.34 -10.85 3.66
C PRO A 199 21.97 -11.87 2.70
N SER A 200 21.94 -11.63 1.39
CA SER A 200 22.59 -12.49 0.39
C SER A 200 24.10 -12.46 0.55
N TYR A 201 24.74 -13.60 0.34
CA TYR A 201 26.20 -13.73 0.42
C TYR A 201 26.70 -14.83 -0.51
N GLY A 202 27.88 -14.62 -1.12
CA GLY A 202 28.48 -15.60 -2.03
C GLY A 202 27.53 -16.00 -3.16
N SER A 203 27.19 -17.29 -3.24
CA SER A 203 26.20 -17.84 -4.18
C SER A 203 24.79 -17.97 -3.59
N CYS A 204 24.61 -17.69 -2.29
CA CYS A 204 23.31 -17.66 -1.65
C CYS A 204 22.61 -16.33 -1.95
N VAL A 205 21.56 -16.36 -2.76
CA VAL A 205 20.78 -15.18 -3.11
C VAL A 205 19.38 -15.29 -2.52
N PHE A 206 19.02 -14.30 -1.71
CA PHE A 206 17.70 -14.18 -1.11
C PHE A 206 16.69 -13.63 -2.12
N ALA A 207 15.46 -14.13 -2.06
CA ALA A 207 14.36 -13.58 -2.85
C ALA A 207 14.20 -12.08 -2.55
N GLY A 208 14.08 -11.26 -3.59
CA GLY A 208 14.05 -9.79 -3.45
C GLY A 208 15.41 -9.09 -3.59
N SER A 209 16.53 -9.83 -3.67
CA SER A 209 17.86 -9.24 -3.93
C SER A 209 18.00 -8.75 -5.37
N SER A 210 18.62 -7.58 -5.55
CA SER A 210 18.86 -6.95 -6.86
C SER A 210 19.95 -7.63 -7.69
N ASN A 211 20.63 -8.66 -7.17
CA ASN A 211 21.77 -9.32 -7.81
C ASN A 211 21.41 -10.58 -8.62
N SER A 212 20.16 -10.73 -9.07
CA SER A 212 19.74 -11.87 -9.87
C SER A 212 20.22 -11.80 -11.33
N SER A 213 21.50 -12.10 -11.59
CA SER A 213 21.94 -12.51 -12.91
C SER A 213 21.73 -14.03 -13.07
N THR A 214 20.58 -14.45 -13.62
CA THR A 214 20.43 -15.47 -14.69
C THR A 214 18.99 -16.00 -14.83
N SER A 215 18.43 -15.75 -16.02
CA SER A 215 17.69 -16.69 -16.88
C SER A 215 16.59 -17.56 -16.25
N LEU A 216 15.34 -17.08 -16.33
CA LEU A 216 14.17 -17.95 -16.50
C LEU A 216 13.30 -17.45 -17.66
N GLY A 217 13.12 -18.34 -18.63
CA GLY A 217 12.10 -18.43 -19.67
C GLY A 217 11.29 -17.20 -20.07
N ILE A 218 11.42 -16.84 -21.35
CA ILE A 218 10.45 -16.06 -22.13
C ILE A 218 9.00 -16.43 -21.77
N PRO A 219 8.15 -15.48 -21.35
CA PRO A 219 6.73 -15.55 -21.61
C PRO A 219 6.41 -14.79 -22.91
N THR A 220 5.81 -15.50 -23.85
CA THR A 220 5.11 -14.92 -25.00
C THR A 220 4.04 -13.92 -24.55
N PRO A 221 3.83 -12.78 -25.23
CA PRO A 221 2.80 -11.83 -24.86
C PRO A 221 1.43 -12.33 -25.33
N SER A 222 0.48 -12.42 -24.43
CA SER A 222 -0.95 -12.49 -24.78
C SER A 222 -1.65 -11.37 -24.05
N ALA A 223 -1.69 -10.22 -24.74
CA ALA A 223 -2.58 -9.13 -24.44
C ALA A 223 -4.02 -9.56 -24.79
N PHE A 224 -4.93 -9.49 -23.82
CA PHE A 224 -6.35 -9.32 -24.08
C PHE A 224 -6.93 -8.40 -23.01
N GLY A 225 -7.04 -7.11 -23.36
CA GLY A 225 -7.87 -6.18 -22.62
C GLY A 225 -9.36 -6.44 -22.90
N PRO A 226 -10.27 -5.96 -22.04
CA PRO A 226 -11.69 -6.02 -22.32
C PRO A 226 -12.04 -5.06 -23.46
N VAL A 227 -12.57 -5.63 -24.55
CA VAL A 227 -13.26 -4.90 -25.62
C VAL A 227 -14.69 -4.58 -25.20
N SER A 228 -15.03 -3.30 -25.17
CA SER A 228 -16.42 -2.83 -25.11
C SER A 228 -17.08 -2.96 -26.49
N PRO A 229 -18.37 -3.37 -26.59
CA PRO A 229 -19.18 -3.07 -27.76
C PRO A 229 -19.85 -1.70 -27.57
N PHE A 230 -19.55 -0.77 -28.49
CA PHE A 230 -20.40 0.37 -28.79
C PHE A 230 -21.61 -0.08 -29.60
N GLY A 231 -22.82 0.39 -29.23
CA GLY A 231 -23.98 0.37 -30.12
C GLY A 231 -25.32 0.29 -29.39
N GLY A 232 -25.87 1.44 -29.01
CA GLY A 232 -27.23 1.50 -28.46
C GLY A 232 -27.66 2.92 -28.13
N SER A 233 -28.08 3.67 -29.16
CA SER A 233 -28.72 4.98 -29.07
C SER A 233 -29.92 4.96 -28.12
N SER A 234 -30.03 5.93 -27.21
CA SER A 234 -31.31 6.44 -26.70
C SER A 234 -31.14 7.82 -26.06
N SER A 235 -32.13 8.65 -26.32
CA SER A 235 -32.20 10.10 -26.15
C SER A 235 -32.29 10.62 -24.71
N ILE A 236 -31.79 11.84 -24.56
CA ILE A 236 -31.82 12.76 -23.41
C ILE A 236 -33.23 13.00 -22.85
N GLN A 237 -33.35 12.98 -21.52
CA GLN A 237 -34.33 13.74 -20.74
C GLN A 237 -33.64 14.23 -19.45
N VAL A 238 -33.40 15.55 -19.35
CA VAL A 238 -32.93 16.24 -18.14
C VAL A 238 -34.16 16.75 -17.38
N PRO A 239 -34.37 16.44 -16.10
CA PRO A 239 -35.33 17.17 -15.28
C PRO A 239 -34.68 18.41 -14.67
N GLU A 240 -35.28 19.58 -14.90
CA GLU A 240 -34.97 20.82 -14.18
C GLU A 240 -35.15 20.61 -12.67
N ILE A 241 -34.07 20.73 -11.89
CA ILE A 241 -34.17 20.91 -10.44
C ILE A 241 -34.28 22.41 -10.17
N ARG A 242 -35.52 22.84 -9.92
CA ARG A 242 -35.80 24.20 -9.42
C ARG A 242 -35.52 24.26 -7.92
N VAL A 243 -34.56 25.10 -7.56
CA VAL A 243 -34.26 25.51 -6.18
C VAL A 243 -35.47 26.27 -5.62
N LEU A 244 -36.11 25.72 -4.59
CA LEU A 244 -37.11 26.43 -3.79
C LEU A 244 -36.45 26.94 -2.52
N ILE A 245 -36.05 28.21 -2.54
CA ILE A 245 -35.80 29.02 -1.36
C ILE A 245 -37.19 29.27 -0.72
N SER A 246 -37.45 28.70 0.45
CA SER A 246 -38.58 29.14 1.28
C SER A 246 -38.03 29.68 2.59
N ALA A 247 -38.10 31.00 2.70
CA ALA A 247 -37.91 31.73 3.93
C ALA A 247 -39.12 31.51 4.84
N ILE A 248 -38.90 31.06 6.08
CA ILE A 248 -39.86 31.22 7.17
C ILE A 248 -39.11 31.87 8.34
N PHE A 249 -39.37 33.16 8.50
CA PHE A 249 -39.12 33.94 9.71
C PHE A 249 -40.29 33.76 10.68
N LEU A 250 -39.98 33.93 11.98
CA LEU A 250 -40.84 34.27 13.14
C LEU A 250 -41.43 33.14 14.01
N ALA A 251 -40.72 32.92 15.14
CA ALA A 251 -41.12 33.19 16.53
C ALA A 251 -42.32 32.46 17.18
N LEU A 252 -42.06 31.81 18.34
CA LEU A 252 -42.69 31.96 19.69
C LEU A 252 -42.47 30.66 20.50
N VAL A 253 -41.63 30.68 21.55
CA VAL A 253 -41.94 30.91 22.98
C VAL A 253 -42.41 29.65 23.73
N SER A 254 -41.59 29.26 24.72
CA SER A 254 -41.89 28.57 25.99
C SER A 254 -42.55 27.18 25.99
N LEU A 255 -41.78 26.15 26.34
CA LEU A 255 -41.81 25.53 27.68
C LEU A 255 -40.43 24.91 28.00
#